data_AF-A0A934D7P4-F1
#
_entry.id   AF-A0A934D7P4-F1
#
_cell.length_a   1.000
_cell.length_b   1.000
_cell.length_c   1.000
_cell.angle_alpha   90.00
_cell.angle_beta   90.00
_cell.angle_gamma   90.00
#
_symmetry.space_group_name_H-M   'P 1'
#
loop_
_entity.id
_entity.type
_entity.pdbx_description
1 polymer ?
#
loop_
_entity_poly.entity_id
_entity_poly.type
_entity_poly.pdbx_seq_one_letter_code
_entity_poly.pdbx_strand_id
1 'polypeptide(L)'
;MSAAEQQGKKAPRRRPRRELLRLIERRFELEHLDYLRRIRSERSRTKLSGVMAAGAFYTVFFVAGFTAWKFGAVPPELFGKLSWVMMIPATVFGVTYWLIAGNRREYPLRQQARDHIAGIEGATGLLWRLEPLVQALLAQDMVAQRALEQSRRGSAAIDPEDYIVTIEALHQALAAQDAVASQILQAVEEALAQQ
;
A
#
# COMPACT_ATOMS: atom_id res chain seq x y z
N MET A 1 45.34 -47.28 23.89
CA MET A 1 44.84 -45.97 24.36
C MET A 1 44.57 -45.13 23.13
N SER A 2 43.29 -45.06 22.72
CA SER A 2 42.87 -44.62 21.38
C SER A 2 42.52 -43.14 21.37
N ALA A 3 43.10 -42.40 20.42
CA ALA A 3 42.91 -40.98 20.18
C ALA A 3 41.57 -40.70 19.46
N ALA A 4 40.44 -40.90 20.15
CA ALA A 4 39.13 -40.73 19.55
C ALA A 4 38.09 -40.24 20.56
N GLU A 5 38.21 -39.00 21.06
CA GLU A 5 37.05 -38.30 21.64
C GLU A 5 37.27 -36.78 21.79
N GLN A 6 37.70 -36.11 20.72
CA GLN A 6 37.39 -34.68 20.58
C GLN A 6 36.19 -34.54 19.64
N GLN A 7 35.01 -34.86 20.16
CA GLN A 7 33.77 -34.42 19.55
C GLN A 7 33.69 -32.90 19.69
N GLY A 8 34.09 -32.20 18.64
CA GLY A 8 33.83 -30.78 18.49
C GLY A 8 32.32 -30.54 18.62
N LYS A 9 31.92 -29.87 19.70
CA LYS A 9 30.59 -29.27 19.84
C LYS A 9 30.38 -28.32 18.67
N LYS A 10 29.75 -28.80 17.59
CA LYS A 10 29.24 -27.92 16.53
C LYS A 10 28.22 -27.01 17.19
N ALA A 11 28.57 -25.73 17.32
CA ALA A 11 27.65 -24.69 17.77
C ALA A 11 26.31 -24.83 17.01
N PRO A 12 25.16 -24.61 17.67
CA PRO A 12 23.87 -24.75 17.01
C PRO A 12 23.85 -23.88 15.76
N ARG A 13 23.60 -24.49 14.59
CA ARG A 13 23.40 -23.77 13.33
C ARG A 13 22.38 -22.66 13.61
N ARG A 14 22.85 -21.40 13.69
CA ARG A 14 21.97 -20.24 13.68
C ARG A 14 21.03 -20.43 12.49
N ARG A 15 19.75 -20.15 12.66
CA ARG A 15 18.75 -20.25 11.59
C ARG A 15 18.63 -18.84 10.99
N PRO A 16 19.55 -18.40 10.11
CA PRO A 16 19.63 -17.02 9.62
C PRO A 16 18.30 -16.55 9.02
N ARG A 17 17.59 -17.44 8.30
CA ARG A 17 16.25 -17.18 7.76
C ARG A 17 15.23 -16.80 8.83
N ARG A 18 15.20 -17.50 9.97
CA ARG A 18 14.22 -17.22 11.06
C ARG A 18 14.55 -15.92 11.77
N GLU A 19 15.83 -15.56 11.82
CA GLU A 19 16.30 -14.29 12.38
C GLU A 19 16.00 -13.12 11.44
N LEU A 20 16.19 -13.31 10.13
CA LEU A 20 15.79 -12.36 9.09
C LEU A 20 14.28 -12.14 9.02
N LEU A 21 13.47 -13.19 9.09
CA LEU A 21 12.01 -13.06 9.16
C LEU A 21 11.59 -12.26 10.40
N ARG A 22 12.17 -12.55 11.56
CA ARG A 22 11.92 -11.78 12.79
C ARG A 22 12.41 -10.35 12.70
N LEU A 23 13.52 -10.11 12.00
CA LEU A 23 14.04 -8.76 11.76
C LEU A 23 13.08 -7.99 10.88
N ILE A 24 12.58 -8.59 9.78
CA ILE A 24 11.60 -7.98 8.90
C ILE A 24 10.31 -7.67 9.70
N GLU A 25 9.81 -8.64 10.47
CA GLU A 25 8.60 -8.46 11.29
C GLU A 25 8.75 -7.37 12.35
N ARG A 26 9.92 -7.29 13.03
CA ARG A 26 10.18 -6.28 14.07
C ARG A 26 10.52 -4.90 13.54
N ARG A 27 11.30 -4.80 12.45
CA ARG A 27 11.82 -3.52 11.95
C ARG A 27 10.84 -2.80 11.04
N PHE A 28 10.03 -3.55 10.29
CA PHE A 28 9.02 -2.96 9.41
C PHE A 28 7.63 -2.86 10.06
N GLU A 29 7.48 -3.34 11.31
CA GLU A 29 6.23 -3.35 12.08
C GLU A 29 5.00 -3.56 11.18
N LEU A 30 4.78 -4.81 10.75
CA LEU A 30 3.71 -5.17 9.81
C LEU A 30 2.29 -4.69 10.25
N GLU A 31 2.09 -4.40 11.54
CA GLU A 31 0.86 -3.75 12.04
C GLU A 31 0.72 -2.27 11.64
N HIS A 32 1.81 -1.53 11.44
CA HIS A 32 1.82 -0.19 10.86
C HIS A 32 1.71 -0.22 9.33
N LEU A 33 2.06 -1.35 8.69
CA LEU A 33 1.86 -1.61 7.25
C LEU A 33 0.39 -1.91 6.88
N ASP A 34 -0.51 -1.96 7.86
CA ASP A 34 -1.97 -2.07 7.68
C ASP A 34 -2.60 -0.86 6.96
N TYR A 35 -1.76 0.09 6.52
CA TYR A 35 -2.07 1.18 5.58
C TYR A 35 -2.88 0.71 4.37
N LEU A 36 -2.50 -0.39 3.70
CA LEU A 36 -3.23 -0.87 2.51
C LEU A 36 -4.67 -1.26 2.86
N ARG A 37 -4.86 -1.89 4.03
CA ARG A 37 -6.19 -2.25 4.53
C ARG A 37 -7.01 -1.02 4.89
N ARG A 38 -6.40 -0.03 5.56
CA ARG A 38 -7.05 1.23 5.95
C ARG A 38 -7.46 2.05 4.72
N ILE A 39 -6.59 2.18 3.72
CA ILE A 39 -6.91 2.85 2.46
C ILE A 39 -8.00 2.11 1.69
N ARG A 40 -7.98 0.78 1.61
CA ARG A 40 -9.03 0.03 0.90
C ARG A 40 -10.41 0.27 1.51
N SER A 41 -10.49 0.33 2.83
CA SER A 41 -11.73 0.68 3.56
C SER A 41 -12.19 2.11 3.21
N GLU A 42 -11.30 3.09 3.27
CA GLU A 42 -11.64 4.49 2.97
C GLU A 42 -11.97 4.74 1.49
N ARG A 43 -11.30 4.05 0.55
CA ARG A 43 -11.66 4.07 -0.90
C ARG A 43 -13.08 3.58 -1.13
N SER A 44 -13.50 2.54 -0.41
CA SER A 44 -14.86 1.99 -0.53
C SER A 44 -15.90 2.96 0.04
N ARG A 45 -15.63 3.53 1.22
CA ARG A 45 -16.49 4.55 1.85
C ARG A 45 -16.64 5.82 1.01
N THR A 46 -15.55 6.26 0.38
CA THR A 46 -15.56 7.48 -0.44
C THR A 46 -16.33 7.26 -1.75
N LYS A 47 -16.21 6.10 -2.40
CA LYS A 47 -17.07 5.73 -3.53
C LYS A 47 -18.55 5.80 -3.18
N LEU A 48 -18.95 5.18 -2.05
CA LEU A 48 -20.33 5.23 -1.58
C LEU A 48 -20.79 6.66 -1.31
N SER A 49 -19.94 7.49 -0.70
CA SER A 49 -20.27 8.90 -0.44
C SER A 49 -20.45 9.72 -1.73
N GLY A 50 -19.70 9.42 -2.80
CA GLY A 50 -19.87 10.04 -4.12
C GLY A 50 -21.18 9.67 -4.78
N VAL A 51 -21.59 8.40 -4.70
CA VAL A 51 -22.90 7.94 -5.18
C VAL A 51 -24.02 8.62 -4.40
N MET A 52 -23.90 8.72 -3.08
CA MET A 52 -24.87 9.45 -2.24
C MET A 52 -24.94 10.93 -2.61
N ALA A 53 -23.80 11.58 -2.88
CA ALA A 53 -23.74 12.97 -3.30
C ALA A 53 -24.42 13.19 -4.68
N ALA A 54 -24.18 12.30 -5.65
CA ALA A 54 -24.88 12.33 -6.94
C ALA A 54 -26.40 12.16 -6.76
N GLY A 55 -26.81 11.19 -5.94
CA GLY A 55 -28.21 10.94 -5.63
C GLY A 55 -28.89 12.15 -5.02
N ALA A 56 -28.30 12.73 -3.96
CA ALA A 56 -28.82 13.92 -3.30
C ALA A 56 -28.95 15.11 -4.27
N PHE A 57 -27.91 15.35 -5.08
CA PHE A 57 -27.91 16.41 -6.08
C PHE A 57 -29.05 16.19 -7.10
N TYR A 58 -29.15 14.99 -7.66
CA TYR A 58 -30.22 14.64 -8.60
C TYR A 58 -31.61 14.82 -7.97
N THR A 59 -31.82 14.35 -6.74
CA THR A 59 -33.11 14.46 -6.04
C THR A 59 -33.55 15.91 -5.89
N VAL A 60 -32.65 16.85 -5.59
CA VAL A 60 -32.98 18.27 -5.49
C VAL A 60 -33.56 18.80 -6.81
N PHE A 61 -32.88 18.54 -7.93
CA PHE A 61 -33.35 18.97 -9.25
C PHE A 61 -34.61 18.23 -9.69
N PHE A 62 -34.73 16.94 -9.35
CA PHE A 62 -35.92 16.17 -9.64
C PHE A 62 -37.14 16.71 -8.89
N VAL A 63 -37.02 17.04 -7.59
CA VAL A 63 -38.10 17.64 -6.80
C VAL A 63 -38.48 19.02 -7.34
N ALA A 64 -37.50 19.84 -7.72
CA ALA A 64 -37.76 21.12 -8.37
C ALA A 64 -38.51 20.96 -9.70
N GLY A 65 -38.07 20.04 -10.56
CA GLY A 65 -38.76 19.73 -11.81
C GLY A 65 -40.16 19.16 -11.61
N PHE A 66 -40.32 18.27 -10.63
CA PHE A 66 -41.58 17.62 -10.30
C PHE A 66 -42.61 18.62 -9.78
N THR A 67 -42.19 19.55 -8.92
CA THR A 67 -43.07 20.63 -8.43
C THR A 67 -43.45 21.57 -9.57
N ALA A 68 -42.50 21.98 -10.42
CA ALA A 68 -42.79 22.80 -11.60
C ALA A 68 -43.79 22.12 -12.57
N TRP A 69 -43.65 20.80 -12.79
CA TRP A 69 -44.62 20.02 -13.55
C TRP A 69 -46.00 19.98 -12.87
N LYS A 70 -46.04 19.70 -11.56
CA LYS A 70 -47.29 19.60 -10.78
C LYS A 70 -48.09 20.91 -10.79
N PHE A 71 -47.42 22.06 -10.82
CA PHE A 71 -48.06 23.37 -10.90
C PHE A 71 -48.34 23.84 -12.34
N GLY A 72 -48.10 23.00 -13.36
CA GLY A 72 -48.37 23.33 -14.76
C GLY A 72 -47.39 24.31 -15.38
N ALA A 73 -46.27 24.62 -14.71
CA ALA A 73 -45.24 25.51 -15.24
C ALA A 73 -44.39 24.83 -16.34
N VAL A 74 -44.35 23.50 -16.36
CA VAL A 74 -43.55 22.71 -17.31
C VAL A 74 -44.40 21.56 -17.88
N PRO A 75 -44.47 21.38 -19.22
CA PRO A 75 -45.18 20.26 -19.83
C PRO A 75 -44.49 18.91 -19.53
N PRO A 76 -45.25 17.80 -19.49
CA PRO A 76 -44.73 16.49 -19.10
C PRO A 76 -43.58 15.99 -19.99
N GLU A 77 -43.61 16.27 -21.29
CA GLU A 77 -42.51 15.89 -22.20
C GLU A 77 -41.21 16.62 -21.87
N LEU A 78 -41.31 17.90 -21.47
CA LEU A 78 -40.14 18.70 -21.10
C LEU A 78 -39.59 18.26 -19.74
N PHE A 79 -40.44 17.93 -18.77
CA PHE A 79 -40.02 17.35 -17.50
C PHE A 79 -39.26 16.02 -17.69
N GLY A 80 -39.79 15.12 -18.53
CA GLY A 80 -39.12 13.86 -18.87
C GLY A 80 -37.72 14.08 -19.46
N LYS A 81 -37.57 15.01 -20.41
CA LYS A 81 -36.26 15.35 -20.97
C LYS A 81 -35.32 15.96 -19.93
N LEU A 82 -35.81 16.90 -19.12
CA LEU A 82 -35.00 17.56 -18.08
C LEU A 82 -34.51 16.56 -17.03
N SER A 83 -35.38 15.69 -16.53
CA SER A 83 -34.98 14.65 -15.57
C SER A 83 -33.86 13.76 -16.11
N TRP A 84 -33.93 13.35 -17.38
CA TRP A 84 -32.87 12.53 -17.99
C TRP A 84 -31.57 13.31 -18.17
N VAL A 85 -31.65 14.54 -18.71
CA VAL A 85 -30.46 15.40 -18.93
C VAL A 85 -29.75 15.72 -17.61
N MET A 86 -30.51 15.93 -16.52
CA MET A 86 -29.95 16.22 -15.20
C MET A 86 -29.20 15.04 -14.56
N MET A 87 -29.33 13.82 -15.09
CA MET A 87 -28.50 12.69 -14.64
C MET A 87 -27.02 12.93 -14.94
N ILE A 88 -26.67 13.60 -16.03
CA ILE A 88 -25.28 13.83 -16.43
C ILE A 88 -24.57 14.80 -15.47
N PRO A 89 -25.08 16.02 -15.18
CA PRO A 89 -24.47 16.89 -14.18
C PRO A 89 -24.41 16.25 -12.79
N ALA A 90 -25.42 15.47 -12.39
CA ALA A 90 -25.44 14.78 -11.11
C ALA A 90 -24.34 13.72 -10.99
N THR A 91 -24.11 12.94 -12.05
CA THR A 91 -23.01 11.96 -12.08
C THR A 91 -21.65 12.64 -12.07
N VAL A 92 -21.46 13.70 -12.85
CA VAL A 92 -20.22 14.50 -12.83
C VAL A 92 -19.97 15.03 -11.41
N PHE A 93 -20.98 15.63 -10.77
CA PHE A 93 -20.88 16.12 -9.39
C PHE A 93 -20.46 15.01 -8.41
N GLY A 94 -21.09 13.84 -8.49
CA GLY A 94 -20.73 12.70 -7.64
C GLY A 94 -19.31 12.20 -7.85
N VAL A 95 -18.83 12.11 -9.10
CA VAL A 95 -17.46 11.72 -9.42
C VAL A 95 -16.47 12.75 -8.90
N THR A 96 -16.72 14.04 -9.11
CA THR A 96 -15.86 15.11 -8.59
C THR A 96 -15.81 15.09 -7.07
N TYR A 97 -16.96 14.93 -6.40
CA TYR A 97 -17.02 14.80 -4.95
C TYR A 97 -16.23 13.57 -4.47
N TRP A 98 -16.40 12.42 -5.13
CA TRP A 98 -15.66 11.21 -4.82
C TRP A 98 -14.14 11.42 -4.90
N LEU A 99 -13.65 12.04 -5.98
CA LEU A 99 -12.21 12.30 -6.15
C LEU A 99 -11.66 13.23 -5.05
N ILE A 100 -12.40 14.29 -4.71
CA ILE A 100 -11.98 15.25 -3.68
C ILE A 100 -12.01 14.59 -2.29
N ALA A 101 -13.09 13.88 -1.96
CA ALA A 101 -13.24 13.19 -0.68
C ALA A 101 -12.23 12.05 -0.53
N GLY A 102 -11.99 11.30 -1.61
CA GLY A 102 -10.95 10.27 -1.72
C GLY A 102 -9.57 10.84 -1.38
N ASN A 103 -9.14 11.86 -2.11
CA ASN A 103 -7.85 12.49 -1.87
C ASN A 103 -7.71 13.05 -0.45
N ARG A 104 -8.73 13.73 0.08
CA ARG A 104 -8.68 14.29 1.44
C ARG A 104 -8.55 13.22 2.53
N ARG A 105 -9.18 12.05 2.35
CA ARG A 105 -9.12 10.96 3.33
C ARG A 105 -7.88 10.09 3.19
N GLU A 106 -7.39 9.88 1.97
CA GLU A 106 -6.16 9.13 1.71
C GLU A 106 -4.91 9.91 2.11
N TYR A 107 -4.92 11.24 1.98
CA TYR A 107 -3.76 12.10 2.25
C TYR A 107 -3.13 11.92 3.64
N PRO A 108 -3.86 11.99 4.77
CA PRO A 108 -3.24 11.82 6.08
C PRO A 108 -2.66 10.41 6.28
N LEU A 109 -3.31 9.39 5.72
CA LEU A 109 -2.81 8.01 5.77
C LEU A 109 -1.52 7.86 4.97
N ARG A 110 -1.48 8.45 3.77
CA ARG A 110 -0.27 8.50 2.92
C ARG A 110 0.86 9.24 3.62
N GLN A 111 0.56 10.36 4.28
CA GLN A 111 1.57 11.14 4.99
C GLN A 111 2.14 10.37 6.18
N GLN A 112 1.30 9.74 7.00
CA GLN A 112 1.75 8.90 8.12
C GLN A 112 2.66 7.76 7.64
N ALA A 113 2.28 7.08 6.55
CA ALA A 113 3.10 6.01 6.00
C ALA A 113 4.43 6.54 5.44
N ARG A 114 4.42 7.70 4.77
CA ARG A 114 5.65 8.37 4.30
C ARG A 114 6.57 8.75 5.46
N ASP A 115 6.03 9.33 6.52
CA ASP A 115 6.83 9.74 7.68
C ASP A 115 7.47 8.53 8.36
N HIS A 116 6.75 7.41 8.45
CA HIS A 116 7.27 6.15 8.97
C HIS A 116 8.38 5.57 8.08
N ILE A 117 8.15 5.49 6.76
CA ILE A 117 9.15 5.02 5.79
C ILE A 117 10.39 5.92 5.82
N ALA A 118 10.21 7.24 5.85
CA ALA A 118 11.30 8.20 5.96
C ALA A 118 12.08 8.01 7.27
N GLY A 119 11.42 7.66 8.37
CA GLY A 119 12.08 7.29 9.63
C GLY A 119 12.94 6.04 9.50
N ILE A 120 12.42 4.97 8.89
CA ILE A 120 13.16 3.70 8.70
C ILE A 120 14.31 3.87 7.71
N GLU A 121 14.01 4.37 6.50
CA GLU A 121 14.96 4.52 5.41
C GLU A 121 15.96 5.64 5.69
N GLY A 122 15.53 6.76 6.27
CA GLY A 122 16.40 7.89 6.58
C GLY A 122 17.40 7.58 7.71
N ALA A 123 17.01 6.78 8.70
CA ALA A 123 17.91 6.40 9.79
C ALA A 123 18.81 5.20 9.44
N THR A 124 18.31 4.24 8.66
CA THR A 124 19.00 2.95 8.47
C THR A 124 19.14 2.47 7.03
N GLY A 125 18.43 3.05 6.05
CA GLY A 125 18.49 2.61 4.64
C GLY A 125 18.19 1.12 4.48
N LEU A 126 17.13 0.64 5.14
CA LEU A 126 16.95 -0.78 5.44
C LEU A 126 16.57 -1.59 4.20
N LEU A 127 15.74 -1.05 3.30
CA LEU A 127 15.37 -1.72 2.05
C LEU A 127 16.57 -1.91 1.12
N TRP A 128 17.42 -0.90 0.97
CA TRP A 128 18.67 -1.00 0.19
C TRP A 128 19.59 -2.11 0.71
N ARG A 129 19.70 -2.29 2.02
CA ARG A 129 20.53 -3.36 2.62
C ARG A 129 19.97 -4.75 2.37
N LEU A 130 18.67 -4.85 2.08
CA LEU A 130 18.01 -6.09 1.67
C LEU A 130 18.09 -6.32 0.16
N GLU A 131 18.81 -5.48 -0.60
CA GLU A 131 19.01 -5.63 -2.05
C GLU A 131 19.32 -7.08 -2.48
N PRO A 132 20.25 -7.81 -1.85
CA PRO A 132 20.56 -9.17 -2.30
C PRO A 132 19.37 -10.12 -2.21
N LEU A 133 18.49 -9.92 -1.22
CA LEU A 133 17.26 -10.70 -1.09
C LEU A 133 16.20 -10.25 -2.10
N VAL A 134 16.05 -8.94 -2.32
CA VAL A 134 15.10 -8.41 -3.30
C VAL A 134 15.48 -8.89 -4.71
N GLN A 135 16.77 -8.83 -5.07
CA GLN A 135 17.25 -9.32 -6.36
C GLN A 135 17.11 -10.84 -6.50
N ALA A 136 17.25 -11.61 -5.42
CA ALA A 136 17.12 -13.06 -5.48
C ALA A 136 15.67 -13.55 -5.53
N LEU A 137 14.77 -12.89 -4.78
CA LEU A 137 13.39 -13.35 -4.57
C LEU A 137 12.37 -12.60 -5.43
N LEU A 138 12.67 -11.37 -5.81
CA LEU A 138 11.76 -10.44 -6.49
C LEU A 138 12.41 -9.81 -7.75
N ALA A 139 13.32 -10.53 -8.41
CA ALA A 139 14.04 -10.06 -9.59
C ALA A 139 13.12 -9.52 -10.71
N GLN A 140 11.95 -10.15 -10.87
CA GLN A 140 10.99 -9.83 -11.94
C GLN A 140 9.94 -8.80 -11.51
N ASP A 141 9.92 -8.40 -10.23
CA ASP A 141 8.94 -7.46 -9.72
C ASP A 141 9.40 -6.01 -9.95
N MET A 142 8.79 -5.37 -10.95
CA MET A 142 9.07 -3.98 -11.31
C MET A 142 8.73 -2.96 -10.21
N VAL A 143 7.85 -3.30 -9.26
CA VAL A 143 7.54 -2.46 -8.09
C VAL A 143 8.69 -2.55 -7.10
N ALA A 144 9.14 -3.76 -6.79
CA ALA A 144 10.26 -4.01 -5.88
C ALA A 144 11.55 -3.34 -6.35
N GLN A 145 11.87 -3.43 -7.64
CA GLN A 145 13.06 -2.79 -8.21
C GLN A 145 12.98 -1.25 -8.13
N ARG A 146 11.81 -0.65 -8.41
CA ARG A 146 11.62 0.80 -8.28
C ARG A 146 11.76 1.28 -6.84
N ALA A 147 11.15 0.57 -5.89
CA ALA A 147 11.28 0.89 -4.47
C ALA A 147 12.74 0.78 -4.00
N LEU A 148 13.46 -0.25 -4.46
CA LEU A 148 14.87 -0.45 -4.15
C LEU A 148 15.76 0.67 -4.71
N GLU A 149 15.58 1.06 -5.97
CA GLU A 149 16.33 2.17 -6.58
C GLU A 149 16.10 3.49 -5.84
N GLN A 150 14.86 3.74 -5.40
CA GLN A 150 14.51 4.93 -4.65
C GLN A 150 15.10 4.92 -3.22
N SER A 151 15.10 3.75 -2.55
CA SER A 151 15.80 3.55 -1.27
C SER A 151 17.31 3.78 -1.41
N ARG A 152 17.94 3.25 -2.46
CA ARG A 152 19.38 3.45 -2.73
C ARG A 152 19.75 4.93 -2.87
N ARG A 153 18.86 5.74 -3.43
CA ARG A 153 19.06 7.19 -3.57
C ARG A 153 18.84 7.97 -2.26
N GLY A 154 18.53 7.27 -1.15
CA GLY A 154 18.20 7.90 0.13
C GLY A 154 16.94 8.76 0.06
N SER A 155 16.06 8.48 -0.90
CA SER A 155 14.95 9.37 -1.21
C SER A 155 13.76 9.09 -0.31
N ALA A 156 13.26 10.10 0.38
CA ALA A 156 11.95 10.08 1.05
C ALA A 156 10.76 10.03 0.06
N ALA A 157 11.03 9.97 -1.26
CA ALA A 157 10.00 9.93 -2.29
C ALA A 157 9.50 8.53 -2.64
N ILE A 158 9.88 7.48 -1.88
CA ILE A 158 9.32 6.15 -2.09
C ILE A 158 7.80 6.22 -1.90
N ASP A 159 7.03 5.75 -2.88
CA ASP A 159 5.59 5.64 -2.71
C ASP A 159 5.33 4.62 -1.59
N PRO A 160 4.57 4.98 -0.54
CA PRO A 160 4.20 4.03 0.48
C PRO A 160 3.57 2.76 -0.08
N GLU A 161 2.74 2.86 -1.12
CA GLU A 161 2.11 1.66 -1.68
C GLU A 161 3.15 0.69 -2.26
N ASP A 162 4.13 1.21 -3.02
CA ASP A 162 5.21 0.41 -3.62
C ASP A 162 6.14 -0.19 -2.55
N TYR A 163 6.48 0.58 -1.51
CA TYR A 163 7.31 0.09 -0.40
C TYR A 163 6.65 -1.07 0.33
N ILE A 164 5.37 -0.91 0.69
CA ILE A 164 4.63 -1.91 1.47
C ILE A 164 4.46 -3.20 0.67
N VAL A 165 4.06 -3.08 -0.60
CA VAL A 165 3.92 -4.23 -1.51
C VAL A 165 5.26 -4.98 -1.62
N THR A 166 6.37 -4.25 -1.70
CA THR A 166 7.72 -4.84 -1.78
C THR A 166 8.06 -5.63 -0.52
N ILE A 167 7.80 -5.07 0.67
CA ILE A 167 8.10 -5.74 1.95
C ILE A 167 7.19 -6.95 2.18
N GLU A 168 5.90 -6.85 1.86
CA GLU A 168 4.97 -7.98 1.94
C GLU A 168 5.37 -9.10 0.97
N ALA A 169 5.71 -8.77 -0.27
CA ALA A 169 6.18 -9.72 -1.26
C ALA A 169 7.49 -10.39 -0.82
N LEU A 170 8.40 -9.63 -0.21
CA LEU A 170 9.66 -10.15 0.32
C LEU A 170 9.44 -11.11 1.49
N HIS A 171 8.55 -10.74 2.43
CA HIS A 171 8.18 -11.59 3.57
C HIS A 171 7.54 -12.89 3.09
N GLN A 172 6.59 -12.81 2.17
CA GLN A 172 5.92 -13.98 1.58
C GLN A 172 6.90 -14.88 0.82
N ALA A 173 7.78 -14.31 -0.01
CA ALA A 173 8.78 -15.07 -0.74
C ALA A 173 9.76 -15.76 0.20
N LEU A 174 10.21 -15.08 1.26
CA LEU A 174 11.10 -15.63 2.28
C LEU A 174 10.39 -16.69 3.15
N ALA A 175 9.08 -16.60 3.35
CA ALA A 175 8.27 -17.59 4.05
C ALA A 175 7.96 -18.82 3.18
N ALA A 176 7.78 -18.64 1.87
CA ALA A 176 7.44 -19.72 0.93
C ALA A 176 8.65 -20.54 0.45
N GLN A 177 9.83 -19.93 0.31
CA GLN A 177 11.02 -20.63 -0.16
C GLN A 177 11.79 -21.30 0.97
N ASP A 178 11.98 -22.62 0.89
CA ASP A 178 12.70 -23.39 1.91
C ASP A 178 14.23 -23.27 1.83
N ALA A 179 14.77 -22.90 0.66
CA ALA A 179 16.19 -22.79 0.43
C ALA A 179 16.55 -21.46 -0.24
N VAL A 180 16.67 -20.40 0.55
CA VAL A 180 17.45 -19.22 0.14
C VAL A 180 18.93 -19.58 0.25
N ALA A 181 19.71 -19.33 -0.80
CA ALA A 181 21.13 -19.68 -0.80
C ALA A 181 21.83 -19.02 0.40
N SER A 182 22.64 -19.78 1.13
CA SER A 182 23.33 -19.29 2.33
C SER A 182 24.23 -18.08 2.06
N GLN A 183 24.76 -17.98 0.85
CA GLN A 183 25.56 -16.84 0.38
C GLN A 183 24.76 -15.52 0.36
N ILE A 184 23.47 -15.59 -0.03
CA ILE A 184 22.58 -14.42 -0.06
C ILE A 184 22.26 -13.98 1.37
N LEU A 185 22.02 -14.94 2.27
CA LEU A 185 21.76 -14.65 3.68
C LEU A 185 22.99 -14.03 4.37
N GLN A 186 24.20 -14.50 4.04
CA GLN A 186 25.45 -13.92 4.53
C GLN A 186 25.68 -12.51 4.00
N ALA A 187 25.46 -12.27 2.70
CA ALA A 187 25.59 -10.94 2.10
C ALA A 187 24.66 -9.92 2.77
N VAL A 188 23.46 -10.34 3.17
CA VAL A 188 22.51 -9.49 3.90
C VAL A 188 22.95 -9.24 5.33
N GLU A 189 23.44 -10.26 6.03
CA GLU A 189 23.99 -10.09 7.39
C GLU A 189 25.17 -9.10 7.40
N GLU A 190 26.06 -9.18 6.41
CA GLU A 190 27.17 -8.25 6.23
C GLU A 190 26.67 -6.82 5.95
N ALA A 191 25.69 -6.66 5.04
CA ALA A 191 25.10 -5.36 4.74
C ALA A 191 24.37 -4.74 5.95
N LEU A 192 23.78 -5.56 6.82
CA LEU A 192 23.13 -5.11 8.05
C LEU A 192 24.12 -4.78 9.17
N ALA A 193 25.29 -5.43 9.21
CA ALA A 193 26.31 -5.25 10.25
C ALA A 193 27.18 -3.99 10.09
N GLN A 194 27.18 -3.35 8.91
CA GLN A 194 27.90 -2.09 8.64
C GLN A 194 27.21 -0.85 9.25
N GLN A 195 26.67 -0.96 10.47
CA GLN A 195 26.02 0.13 11.23
C GLN A 195 27.01 1.01 11.98
#